data_AF-A0A293LVF3-F1
#
_entry.id   AF-A0A293LVF3-F1
#
_cell.length_a   1.000
_cell.length_b   1.000
_cell.length_c   1.000
_cell.angle_alpha   90.00
_cell.angle_beta   90.00
_cell.angle_gamma   90.00
#
_symmetry.space_group_name_H-M   'P 1'
#
loop_
_entity.id
_entity.type
_entity.pdbx_description
1 polymer ?
#
loop_
_entity_poly.entity_id
_entity_poly.type
_entity_poly.pdbx_seq_one_letter_code
_entity_poly.pdbx_strand_id
1 'polypeptide(L)'
;MLQEAALAAASEGGELDFKASNGWRARFRDRNAIVFKTLSGEGAEMDSVAAEEWFKRIPDVICGYEKKDIFNADETALFYRQIPKKSLVTKIDKC
;
A
#
# COMPACT_ATOMS: atom_id res chain seq x y z
N MET A 1 19.33 -10.50 0.80
CA MET A 1 19.88 -9.12 0.83
C MET A 1 20.72 -8.82 2.08
N LEU A 2 20.16 -8.46 3.25
CA LEU A 2 21.01 -8.00 4.39
C LEU A 2 21.87 -9.10 5.04
N GLN A 3 21.33 -10.30 5.23
CA GLN A 3 22.09 -11.44 5.77
C GLN A 3 23.17 -11.90 4.79
N GLU A 4 22.83 -11.98 3.50
CA GLU A 4 23.78 -12.34 2.44
C GLU A 4 24.91 -11.31 2.33
N ALA A 5 24.62 -10.01 2.40
CA ALA A 5 25.63 -8.96 2.39
C ALA A 5 26.56 -9.06 3.62
N ALA A 6 26.01 -9.36 4.80
CA ALA A 6 26.81 -9.57 6.01
C ALA A 6 27.69 -10.83 5.93
N LEU A 7 27.19 -11.92 5.33
CA LEU A 7 27.98 -13.13 5.08
C LEU A 7 29.08 -12.88 4.04
N ALA A 8 28.79 -12.13 2.98
CA ALA A 8 29.78 -11.77 1.96
C ALA A 8 30.92 -10.93 2.56
N ALA A 9 30.59 -9.91 3.35
CA ALA A 9 31.57 -9.08 4.04
C ALA A 9 32.43 -9.87 5.04
N ALA A 10 31.81 -10.82 5.77
CA ALA A 10 32.55 -11.69 6.69
C ALA A 10 33.52 -12.62 5.95
N SER A 11 33.09 -13.19 4.82
CA SER A 11 33.93 -14.02 3.96
C SER A 11 35.13 -13.26 3.40
N GLU A 12 34.91 -12.02 2.91
CA GLU A 12 35.99 -11.13 2.45
C GLU A 12 36.97 -10.78 3.58
N GLY A 13 36.48 -10.66 4.82
CA GLY A 13 37.29 -10.43 6.02
C GLY A 13 38.00 -11.68 6.57
N GLY A 14 37.82 -12.85 5.96
CA GLY A 14 38.40 -14.12 6.43
C GLY A 14 37.64 -14.82 7.56
N GLU A 15 36.46 -14.32 7.92
CA GLU A 15 35.64 -14.83 9.03
C GLU A 15 34.61 -15.86 8.53
N LEU A 16 35.07 -17.08 8.26
CA LEU A 16 34.27 -18.14 7.62
C LEU A 16 33.15 -18.70 8.50
N ASP A 17 33.30 -18.61 9.84
CA ASP A 17 32.32 -19.11 10.81
C ASP A 17 31.26 -18.07 11.23
N PHE A 18 31.28 -16.89 10.61
CA PHE A 18 30.33 -15.84 10.91
C PHE A 18 28.89 -16.25 10.59
N LYS A 19 27.97 -16.02 11.54
CA LYS A 19 26.53 -16.31 11.38
C LYS A 19 25.73 -15.01 11.35
N ALA A 20 25.20 -14.66 10.18
CA ALA A 20 24.29 -13.53 10.04
C ALA A 20 22.89 -13.87 10.56
N SER A 21 22.47 -13.27 11.68
CA SER A 21 21.12 -13.45 12.23
C SER A 21 20.14 -12.36 11.77
N ASN A 22 18.84 -12.68 11.78
CA ASN A 22 17.78 -11.69 11.60
C ASN A 22 17.42 -10.93 12.88
N GLY A 23 18.07 -11.22 14.00
CA GLY A 23 17.65 -10.77 15.33
C GLY A 23 17.65 -9.25 15.49
N TRP A 24 18.71 -8.58 15.04
CA TRP A 24 18.79 -7.11 15.06
C TRP A 24 17.67 -6.49 14.22
N ARG A 25 17.43 -7.01 13.00
CA ARG A 25 16.40 -6.50 12.07
C ARG A 25 15.00 -6.67 12.64
N ALA A 26 14.70 -7.82 13.24
CA ALA A 26 13.42 -8.07 13.90
C ALA A 26 13.22 -7.10 15.08
N ARG A 27 14.19 -7.02 15.99
CA ARG A 27 14.13 -6.10 17.14
C ARG A 27 14.08 -4.63 16.74
N PHE A 28 14.71 -4.25 15.63
CA PHE A 28 14.61 -2.89 15.08
C PHE A 28 13.20 -2.58 14.61
N ARG A 29 12.58 -3.51 13.87
CA ARG A 29 11.19 -3.36 13.43
C ARG A 29 10.22 -3.27 14.60
N ASP A 30 10.39 -4.11 15.61
CA ASP A 30 9.53 -4.12 16.79
C ASP A 30 9.65 -2.81 17.58
N ARG A 31 10.88 -2.34 17.82
CA ARG A 31 11.13 -1.07 18.53
C ARG A 31 10.56 0.15 17.83
N ASN A 32 10.52 0.14 16.50
CA ASN A 32 10.02 1.25 15.69
C ASN A 32 8.59 1.01 15.15
N ALA A 33 7.91 -0.04 15.63
CA ALA A 33 6.57 -0.42 15.18
C ALA A 33 6.44 -0.55 13.65
N ILE A 34 7.48 -1.03 12.96
CA ILE A 34 7.50 -1.18 11.50
C ILE A 34 6.87 -2.52 11.10
N VAL A 35 5.75 -2.43 10.39
CA VAL A 35 4.94 -3.56 9.94
C VAL A 35 4.87 -3.59 8.43
N PHE A 36 4.67 -4.77 7.87
CA PHE A 36 4.45 -4.94 6.44
C PHE A 36 2.94 -4.93 6.19
N LYS A 37 2.41 -3.83 5.62
CA LYS A 37 0.98 -3.66 5.34
C LYS A 37 0.73 -3.61 3.83
N THR A 38 -0.47 -4.01 3.43
CA THR A 38 -1.00 -3.70 2.10
C THR A 38 -1.49 -2.25 2.12
N LEU A 39 -0.94 -1.39 1.27
CA LEU A 39 -1.40 -0.02 1.08
C LEU A 39 -2.64 -0.05 0.15
N SER A 40 -3.78 0.41 0.66
CA SER A 40 -4.97 0.70 -0.14
C SER A 40 -5.02 2.21 -0.37
N GLY A 41 -5.35 2.64 -1.59
CA GLY A 41 -5.41 4.07 -1.92
C GLY A 41 -6.64 4.78 -1.36
N GLU A 42 -7.67 4.04 -0.98
CA GLU A 42 -8.86 4.58 -0.36
C GLU A 42 -8.78 4.41 1.16
N GLY A 43 -8.69 5.53 1.86
CA GLY A 43 -9.13 5.60 3.25
C GLY A 43 -10.66 5.51 3.27
N ALA A 44 -11.23 4.75 4.21
CA ALA A 44 -12.67 4.52 4.34
C ALA A 44 -13.48 5.77 4.80
N GLU A 45 -13.08 6.97 4.38
CA GLU A 45 -13.76 8.23 4.66
C GLU A 45 -14.63 8.61 3.45
N MET A 46 -15.76 7.93 3.33
CA MET A 46 -16.83 8.29 2.39
C MET A 46 -17.81 9.23 3.09
N ASP A 47 -18.05 10.40 2.50
CA ASP A 47 -19.12 11.30 2.96
C ASP A 47 -20.48 10.74 2.50
N SER A 48 -21.19 10.10 3.41
CA SER A 48 -22.49 9.50 3.14
C SER A 48 -23.55 10.54 2.78
N VAL A 49 -23.45 11.76 3.32
CA VAL A 49 -24.42 12.84 3.03
C VAL A 49 -24.22 13.33 1.60
N ALA A 50 -22.98 13.60 1.22
CA ALA A 50 -22.66 13.99 -0.16
C ALA A 50 -23.07 12.90 -1.17
N ALA A 51 -22.89 11.63 -0.82
CA ALA A 51 -23.31 10.50 -1.64
C ALA A 51 -24.84 10.45 -1.83
N GLU A 52 -25.61 10.61 -0.75
CA GLU A 52 -27.09 10.65 -0.82
C GLU A 52 -27.61 11.82 -1.66
N GLU A 53 -27.00 13.00 -1.54
CA GLU A 53 -27.33 14.15 -2.39
C GLU A 53 -27.01 13.89 -3.86
N TRP A 54 -25.88 13.22 -4.14
CA TRP A 54 -25.52 12.84 -5.49
C TRP A 54 -26.50 11.85 -6.11
N PHE A 55 -26.93 10.82 -5.36
CA PHE A 55 -27.91 9.84 -5.84
C PHE A 55 -29.23 10.47 -6.27
N LYS A 56 -29.66 11.56 -5.61
CA LYS A 56 -30.87 12.30 -6.00
C LYS A 56 -30.75 12.98 -7.36
N ARG A 57 -29.52 13.30 -7.80
CA ARG A 57 -29.25 14.01 -9.07
C ARG A 57 -29.05 13.07 -10.25
N ILE A 58 -28.74 11.80 -10.02
CA ILE A 58 -28.48 10.81 -11.09
C ILE A 58 -29.62 10.74 -12.12
N PRO A 59 -30.92 10.69 -11.74
CA PRO A 59 -32.00 10.60 -12.71
C PRO A 59 -32.02 11.76 -13.72
N ASP A 60 -31.69 12.97 -13.28
CA ASP A 60 -31.64 14.15 -14.16
C ASP A 60 -30.42 14.09 -15.08
N VAL A 61 -29.27 13.62 -14.58
CA VAL A 61 -28.01 13.53 -15.33
C VAL A 61 -28.10 12.49 -16.46
N ILE A 62 -28.75 11.36 -16.20
CA ILE A 62 -28.88 10.27 -17.19
C ILE A 62 -30.12 10.43 -18.08
N CYS A 63 -30.91 11.49 -17.88
CA CYS A 63 -32.09 11.74 -18.68
C CYS A 63 -31.72 11.92 -20.17
N GLY A 64 -32.38 11.18 -21.05
CA GLY A 64 -32.13 11.22 -22.50
C GLY A 64 -31.03 10.29 -22.99
N TYR A 65 -30.32 9.56 -22.11
CA TYR A 65 -29.38 8.52 -22.50
C TYR A 65 -30.03 7.13 -22.49
N GLU A 66 -29.68 6.28 -23.46
CA GLU A 66 -30.07 4.88 -23.40
C GLU A 66 -29.22 4.15 -22.37
N LYS A 67 -29.76 3.08 -21.76
CA LYS A 67 -29.04 2.33 -20.70
C LYS A 67 -27.67 1.81 -21.14
N LYS A 68 -27.49 1.49 -22.42
CA LYS A 68 -26.22 1.02 -22.99
C LYS A 68 -25.14 2.11 -23.04
N ASP A 69 -25.54 3.38 -22.95
CA ASP A 69 -24.66 4.55 -23.05
C ASP A 69 -24.32 5.12 -21.65
N ILE A 70 -24.80 4.49 -20.58
CA ILE A 70 -24.52 4.87 -19.20
C ILE A 70 -23.41 3.97 -18.65
N PHE A 71 -22.24 4.56 -18.44
CA PHE A 71 -21.06 3.86 -17.92
C PHE A 71 -20.74 4.34 -16.51
N ASN A 72 -20.41 3.41 -15.61
CA ASN A 72 -19.77 3.75 -14.35
C ASN A 72 -18.27 3.91 -14.60
N ALA A 73 -17.75 5.11 -14.38
CA ALA A 73 -16.32 5.40 -14.39
C ALA A 73 -15.90 5.79 -12.97
N ASP A 74 -16.06 4.86 -12.04
CA ASP A 74 -15.74 5.03 -10.62
C ASP A 74 -14.23 5.18 -10.38
N GLU A 75 -13.42 4.47 -11.15
CA GLU A 75 -11.97 4.53 -11.04
C GLU A 75 -11.31 4.81 -12.41
N THR A 76 -10.54 5.90 -12.47
CA THR A 76 -9.48 6.08 -13.46
C THR A 76 -8.18 6.26 -12.72
N ALA A 77 -7.25 5.31 -12.89
CA ALA A 77 -5.96 5.36 -12.21
C ALA A 77 -4.82 5.39 -13.23
N LEU A 78 -3.93 6.37 -13.08
CA LEU A 78 -2.67 6.45 -13.81
C LEU A 78 -1.53 5.91 -12.93
N PHE A 79 -1.02 4.73 -13.27
CA PHE A 79 0.04 4.09 -12.51
C PHE A 79 1.43 4.43 -13.08
N TYR A 80 2.02 5.54 -12.64
CA TYR A 80 3.40 5.87 -12.94
C TYR A 80 4.31 5.56 -11.75
N ARG A 81 5.31 4.67 -11.95
CA ARG A 81 6.23 4.20 -10.88
C ARG A 81 5.49 3.69 -9.63
N GLN A 82 4.39 2.97 -9.83
CA GLN A 82 3.58 2.44 -8.74
C GLN A 82 4.42 1.55 -7.82
N ILE A 83 4.46 1.92 -6.53
CA ILE A 83 5.09 1.14 -5.48
C ILE A 83 4.29 -0.16 -5.33
N PRO A 84 4.93 -1.30 -5.00
CA PRO A 84 4.20 -2.53 -4.71
C PRO A 84 3.06 -2.27 -3.71
N LYS A 85 1.93 -2.95 -3.90
CA LYS A 85 0.75 -2.85 -3.01
C LYS A 85 1.07 -3.14 -1.55
N LYS A 86 2.25 -3.66 -1.22
CA LYS A 86 2.71 -3.91 0.14
C LYS A 86 4.01 -3.17 0.41
N SER A 87 4.08 -2.49 1.54
CA SER A 87 5.27 -1.76 1.96
C SER A 87 5.51 -1.91 3.47
N LEU A 88 6.75 -1.60 3.89
CA LEU A 88 7.09 -1.44 5.29
C LEU A 88 6.67 -0.04 5.72
N VAL A 89 5.71 0.03 6.64
CA VAL A 89 5.14 1.28 7.16
C VAL A 89 5.12 1.24 8.68
N THR A 90 4.99 2.39 9.32
CA THR A 90 4.79 2.41 10.77
C THR A 90 3.39 1.90 11.09
N LYS A 91 3.20 1.35 12.29
CA LYS A 91 1.90 0.83 12.72
C LYS A 91 0.82 1.92 12.75
N ILE A 92 1.20 3.17 12.99
CA ILE A 92 0.32 4.33 13.11
C ILE A 92 -0.13 4.85 11.74
N ASP A 93 0.64 4.61 10.69
CA ASP A 93 0.27 5.02 9.33
C ASP A 93 -1.06 4.35 8.94
N LYS A 94 -2.04 5.19 8.61
CA LYS A 94 -3.27 4.78 7.93
C LYS A 94 -2.91 4.29 6.52
N CYS A 95 -3.70 3.37 5.97
CA CYS A 95 -3.70 3.16 4.53
C CYS A 95 -4.36 4.36 3.87
#